data_AF-A0A8T5LW32-F1
#
_entry.id   AF-A0A8T5LW32-F1
#
_cell.length_a   1.000
_cell.length_b   1.000
_cell.length_c   1.000
_cell.angle_alpha   90.00
_cell.angle_beta   90.00
_cell.angle_gamma   90.00
#
_symmetry.space_group_name_H-M   'P 1'
#
loop_
_entity.id
_entity.type
_entity.pdbx_description
1 polymer ?
#
loop_
_entity_poly.entity_id
_entity_poly.type
_entity_poly.pdbx_seq_one_letter_code
_entity_poly.pdbx_strand_id
1 'polypeptide(L)'
;MSKSRGQSSAPFEVLIAVIIMGFVLLMGIQAIEFLSKQQCKAQIKSEASDLKAAVQNAIRGDSVVLNFFPPQCFDEEREMQLRRVASRASCRSICEKEMDECLFFTYRAEDFGYDLCLDNAPIYTDFLDSSNCQDLGSDYVLIDFLNPSNSGGNPVLERGVYTLQNKTGSAETVPKICAYYYNQT
;
A
#
# COMPACT_ATOMS: atom_id res chain seq x y z
N MET A 1 72.05 0.62 31.62
CA MET A 1 70.76 -0.11 31.79
C MET A 1 69.69 0.62 31.00
N SER A 2 69.43 0.18 29.76
CA SER A 2 68.40 0.79 28.92
C SER A 2 67.04 0.19 29.28
N LYS A 3 66.19 0.98 29.94
CA LYS A 3 64.83 0.60 30.30
C LYS A 3 63.95 0.86 29.08
N SER A 4 63.74 -0.17 28.26
CA SER A 4 62.74 -0.12 27.17
C SER A 4 61.37 0.15 27.79
N ARG A 5 60.86 1.36 27.56
CA ARG A 5 59.51 1.82 27.92
C ARG A 5 58.73 2.26 26.67
N GLY A 6 59.00 1.64 25.52
CA GLY A 6 58.35 1.99 24.26
C GLY A 6 57.84 0.75 23.55
N GLN A 7 56.63 0.29 23.90
CA GLN A 7 55.75 -0.58 23.09
C GLN A 7 54.52 -1.04 23.89
N SER A 8 53.79 -0.14 24.54
CA SER A 8 52.46 -0.48 25.12
C SER A 8 51.30 0.32 24.55
N SER A 9 51.57 1.41 23.81
CA SER A 9 50.52 2.27 23.23
C SER A 9 49.93 1.71 21.94
N ALA A 10 50.72 1.06 21.08
CA ALA A 10 50.26 0.50 19.80
C ALA A 10 49.12 -0.53 19.90
N PRO A 11 49.16 -1.54 20.80
CA PRO A 11 48.05 -2.50 20.90
C PRO A 11 46.78 -1.89 21.53
N PHE A 12 46.93 -0.89 22.40
CA PHE A 12 45.80 -0.19 23.00
C PHE A 12 45.08 0.72 21.98
N GLU A 13 45.84 1.43 21.16
CA GLU A 13 45.32 2.27 20.09
C GLU A 13 44.57 1.45 19.03
N VAL A 14 45.12 0.30 18.64
CA VAL A 14 44.44 -0.64 17.73
C VAL A 14 43.14 -1.17 18.36
N LEU A 15 43.14 -1.51 19.65
CA LEU A 15 41.94 -2.01 20.34
C LEU A 15 40.83 -0.96 20.42
N ILE A 16 41.18 0.31 20.69
CA ILE A 16 40.22 1.43 20.63
C ILE A 16 39.68 1.59 19.21
N ALA A 17 40.55 1.54 18.20
CA ALA A 17 40.13 1.69 16.81
C ALA A 17 39.13 0.59 16.39
N VAL A 18 39.34 -0.66 16.80
CA VAL A 18 38.40 -1.77 16.54
C VAL A 18 37.06 -1.54 17.23
N ILE A 19 37.06 -1.07 18.49
CA ILE A 19 35.82 -0.77 19.21
C ILE A 19 35.04 0.35 18.51
N ILE A 20 35.72 1.42 18.11
CA ILE A 20 35.09 2.56 17.41
C ILE A 20 34.54 2.10 16.05
N MET A 21 35.32 1.37 15.24
CA MET A 21 34.84 0.86 13.96
C MET A 21 33.64 -0.08 14.14
N GLY A 22 33.66 -0.96 15.14
CA GLY A 22 32.53 -1.83 15.45
C GLY A 22 31.27 -1.04 15.76
N PHE A 23 31.36 0.00 16.58
CA PHE A 23 30.22 0.87 16.90
C PHE A 23 29.70 1.62 15.67
N VAL A 24 30.60 2.16 14.84
CA VAL A 24 30.23 2.86 13.60
C VAL A 24 29.51 1.92 12.63
N LEU A 25 29.98 0.67 12.48
CA LEU A 25 29.33 -0.32 11.63
C LEU A 25 27.94 -0.69 12.15
N LEU A 26 27.78 -0.92 13.45
CA LEU A 26 26.49 -1.23 14.06
C LEU A 26 25.49 -0.08 13.88
N MET A 27 25.90 1.15 14.14
CA MET A 27 25.07 2.33 13.92
C MET A 27 24.74 2.54 12.43
N GLY A 28 25.71 2.27 11.54
CA GLY A 28 25.52 2.34 10.10
C GLY A 28 24.45 1.35 9.61
N ILE A 29 24.50 0.11 10.08
CA ILE A 29 23.51 -0.93 9.73
C ILE A 29 22.11 -0.52 10.22
N GLN A 30 21.99 -0.10 11.49
CA GLN A 30 20.71 0.37 12.04
C GLN A 30 20.13 1.56 11.27
N ALA A 31 20.99 2.51 10.87
CA ALA A 31 20.57 3.66 10.07
C ALA A 31 20.06 3.24 8.68
N ILE A 32 20.72 2.27 8.03
CA ILE A 32 20.29 1.75 6.72
C ILE A 32 18.95 1.04 6.83
N GLU A 33 18.75 0.19 7.84
CA GLU A 33 17.47 -0.50 8.08
C GLU A 33 16.34 0.49 8.32
N PHE A 34 16.61 1.53 9.12
CA PHE A 34 15.63 2.59 9.38
C PHE A 34 15.25 3.35 8.10
N LEU A 35 16.24 3.76 7.31
CA LEU A 35 16.02 4.47 6.04
C LEU A 35 15.27 3.60 5.04
N SER A 36 15.61 2.32 4.93
CA SER A 36 14.92 1.35 4.07
C SER A 36 13.44 1.21 4.47
N LYS A 37 13.15 1.06 5.76
CA LYS A 37 11.76 1.01 6.26
C LYS A 37 11.02 2.32 5.97
N GLN A 38 11.66 3.49 6.13
CA GLN A 38 11.03 4.77 5.82
C GLN A 38 10.71 4.93 4.33
N GLN A 39 11.67 4.59 3.46
CA GLN A 39 11.47 4.64 2.02
C GLN A 39 10.33 3.72 1.58
N CYS A 40 10.26 2.52 2.16
CA CYS A 40 9.16 1.60 1.88
C CYS A 40 7.79 2.16 2.29
N LYS A 41 7.68 2.71 3.50
CA LYS A 41 6.44 3.36 3.97
C LYS A 41 6.01 4.50 3.04
N ALA A 42 6.97 5.29 2.55
CA ALA A 42 6.69 6.37 1.60
C ALA A 42 6.17 5.83 0.26
N GLN A 43 6.77 4.75 -0.26
CA GLN A 43 6.34 4.13 -1.51
C GLN A 43 4.95 3.50 -1.39
N ILE A 44 4.62 2.83 -0.27
CA ILE A 44 3.25 2.32 -0.03
C ILE A 44 2.23 3.46 -0.05
N LYS A 45 2.54 4.59 0.58
CA LYS A 45 1.66 5.77 0.57
C LYS A 45 1.48 6.34 -0.84
N SER A 46 2.55 6.34 -1.64
CA SER A 46 2.49 6.76 -3.05
C SER A 46 1.56 5.86 -3.85
N GLU A 47 1.77 4.55 -3.80
CA GLU A 47 0.94 3.56 -4.52
C GLU A 47 -0.53 3.62 -4.08
N ALA A 48 -0.79 3.81 -2.78
CA ALA A 48 -2.14 4.02 -2.27
C ALA A 48 -2.78 5.31 -2.84
N SER A 49 -2.00 6.39 -2.96
CA SER A 49 -2.45 7.64 -3.57
C SER A 49 -2.75 7.48 -5.06
N ASP A 50 -1.93 6.71 -5.78
CA ASP A 50 -2.13 6.41 -7.20
C ASP A 50 -3.38 5.55 -7.41
N LEU A 51 -3.61 4.55 -6.55
CA LEU A 51 -4.85 3.78 -6.51
C LEU A 51 -6.07 4.69 -6.26
N LYS A 52 -6.00 5.59 -5.27
CA LYS A 52 -7.06 6.57 -5.01
C LYS A 52 -7.33 7.43 -6.24
N ALA A 53 -6.29 7.95 -6.88
CA ALA A 53 -6.44 8.78 -8.08
C ALA A 53 -7.07 7.99 -9.23
N ALA A 54 -6.63 6.75 -9.46
CA ALA A 54 -7.18 5.88 -10.49
C ALA A 54 -8.67 5.57 -10.27
N VAL A 55 -9.07 5.24 -9.03
CA VAL A 55 -10.49 5.01 -8.69
C VAL A 55 -11.31 6.28 -8.88
N GLN A 56 -10.81 7.45 -8.46
CA GLN A 56 -11.53 8.71 -8.62
C GLN A 56 -11.69 9.12 -10.09
N ASN A 57 -10.67 8.88 -10.92
CA ASN A 57 -10.74 9.13 -12.36
C ASN A 57 -11.70 8.15 -13.04
N ALA A 58 -11.68 6.86 -12.64
CA ALA A 58 -12.65 5.89 -13.11
C ALA A 58 -14.10 6.32 -12.77
N ILE A 59 -14.34 6.81 -11.57
CA ILE A 59 -15.67 7.34 -11.17
C ILE A 59 -16.12 8.53 -12.04
N ARG A 60 -15.19 9.34 -12.54
CA ARG A 60 -15.51 10.46 -13.45
C ARG A 60 -15.85 10.04 -14.88
N GLY A 61 -15.65 8.77 -15.23
CA GLY A 61 -15.98 8.22 -16.53
C GLY A 61 -14.79 7.79 -17.38
N ASP A 62 -13.56 8.02 -16.90
CA ASP A 62 -12.35 7.64 -17.63
C ASP A 62 -12.09 6.13 -17.50
N SER A 63 -11.64 5.50 -18.58
CA SER A 63 -11.03 4.17 -18.49
C SER A 63 -9.58 4.34 -18.05
N VAL A 64 -9.21 3.75 -16.91
CA VAL A 64 -7.90 3.95 -16.29
C VAL A 64 -7.15 2.64 -16.17
N VAL A 65 -5.89 2.64 -16.57
CA VAL A 65 -4.96 1.54 -16.28
C VAL A 65 -4.11 1.94 -15.08
N LEU A 66 -4.15 1.11 -14.03
CA LEU A 66 -3.41 1.28 -12.79
C LEU A 66 -2.34 0.20 -12.69
N ASN A 67 -1.08 0.63 -12.57
CA ASN A 67 0.02 -0.24 -12.21
C ASN A 67 0.17 -0.22 -10.70
N PHE A 68 -0.25 -1.28 -10.01
CA PHE A 68 -0.23 -1.36 -8.56
C PHE A 68 0.85 -2.33 -8.10
N PHE A 69 1.99 -1.78 -7.71
CA PHE A 69 3.16 -2.57 -7.33
C PHE A 69 3.69 -2.16 -5.95
N PRO A 70 2.87 -2.28 -4.89
CA PRO A 70 3.32 -1.95 -3.54
C PRO A 70 4.56 -2.78 -3.19
N PRO A 71 5.57 -2.16 -2.55
CA PRO A 71 6.81 -2.84 -2.20
C PRO A 71 6.57 -3.90 -1.10
N GLN A 72 7.36 -4.96 -1.12
CA GLN A 72 7.23 -6.10 -0.20
C GLN A 72 8.25 -6.01 0.95
N CYS A 73 8.11 -5.00 1.81
CA CYS A 73 9.09 -4.77 2.89
C CYS A 73 8.67 -5.27 4.26
N PHE A 74 7.44 -5.75 4.38
CA PHE A 74 6.88 -6.33 5.60
C PHE A 74 6.51 -7.78 5.31
N ASP A 75 6.46 -8.64 6.33
CA ASP A 75 6.23 -10.08 6.16
C ASP A 75 4.83 -10.41 5.58
N GLU A 76 4.54 -11.71 5.41
CA GLU A 76 3.49 -12.25 4.54
C GLU A 76 2.05 -11.89 4.95
N GLU A 77 1.79 -11.56 6.21
CA GLU A 77 0.47 -11.16 6.68
C GLU A 77 0.21 -9.68 6.41
N ARG A 78 -0.37 -9.40 5.23
CA ARG A 78 -0.74 -8.05 4.81
C ARG A 78 -2.20 -8.00 4.45
N GLU A 79 -2.88 -6.94 4.86
CA GLU A 79 -4.20 -6.58 4.35
C GLU A 79 -4.05 -5.38 3.43
N MET A 80 -4.55 -5.51 2.20
CA MET A 80 -4.59 -4.42 1.23
C MET A 80 -5.96 -4.47 0.56
N GLN A 81 -6.86 -3.58 0.93
CA GLN A 81 -8.24 -3.64 0.41
C GLN A 81 -8.91 -2.27 0.50
N LEU A 82 -9.90 -2.04 -0.37
CA LEU A 82 -10.86 -0.98 -0.15
C LEU A 82 -11.94 -1.50 0.81
N ARG A 83 -12.33 -0.68 1.79
CA ARG A 83 -13.38 -1.04 2.74
C ARG A 83 -14.37 0.10 2.90
N ARG A 84 -15.64 -0.27 3.00
CA ARG A 84 -16.69 0.63 3.47
C ARG A 84 -16.74 0.58 4.99
N VAL A 85 -16.75 1.74 5.62
CA VAL A 85 -16.84 1.84 7.08
C VAL A 85 -17.97 2.76 7.47
N ALA A 86 -18.93 2.17 8.17
CA ALA A 86 -20.09 2.85 8.75
C ALA A 86 -19.77 3.35 10.17
N SER A 87 -18.80 4.26 10.27
CA SER A 87 -18.41 4.87 11.55
C SER A 87 -18.09 6.34 11.34
N ARG A 88 -19.00 7.21 11.82
CA ARG A 88 -18.82 8.66 11.78
C ARG A 88 -17.53 9.13 12.45
N ALA A 89 -17.12 8.47 13.53
CA ALA A 89 -15.86 8.78 14.21
C ALA A 89 -14.65 8.46 13.30
N SER A 90 -14.65 7.30 12.65
CA SER A 90 -13.58 6.88 11.74
C SER A 90 -13.52 7.78 10.51
N CYS A 91 -14.66 8.07 9.88
CA CYS A 91 -14.73 8.93 8.71
C CYS A 91 -14.30 10.37 9.04
N ARG A 92 -14.66 10.91 10.20
CA ARG A 92 -14.17 12.21 10.64
C ARG A 92 -12.65 12.22 10.87
N SER A 93 -12.10 11.15 11.45
CA SER A 93 -10.67 11.08 11.75
C SER A 93 -9.77 10.88 10.52
N ILE A 94 -10.24 10.13 9.51
CA ILE A 94 -9.44 9.74 8.35
C ILE A 94 -9.74 10.63 7.13
N CYS A 95 -11.01 10.94 6.89
CA CYS A 95 -11.46 11.73 5.73
C CYS A 95 -11.68 13.21 6.05
N GLU A 96 -11.54 13.63 7.32
CA GLU A 96 -11.82 14.99 7.80
C GLU A 96 -13.24 15.49 7.48
N LYS A 97 -14.18 14.56 7.26
CA LYS A 97 -15.59 14.84 6.90
C LYS A 97 -16.53 14.14 7.87
N GLU A 98 -17.61 14.83 8.26
CA GLU A 98 -18.68 14.23 9.06
C GLU A 98 -19.67 13.49 8.16
N MET A 99 -19.40 12.20 7.95
CA MET A 99 -20.25 11.29 7.17
C MET A 99 -20.49 10.02 7.98
N ASP A 100 -21.67 9.42 7.87
CA ASP A 100 -21.98 8.18 8.60
C ASP A 100 -21.25 6.96 8.01
N GLU A 101 -20.95 7.02 6.71
CA GLU A 101 -20.17 6.01 6.00
C GLU A 101 -19.10 6.64 5.11
N CYS A 102 -17.97 5.95 4.93
CA CYS A 102 -16.90 6.36 4.04
C CYS A 102 -16.20 5.15 3.41
N LEU A 103 -15.57 5.40 2.26
CA LEU A 103 -14.73 4.43 1.57
C LEU A 103 -13.26 4.81 1.79
N PHE A 104 -12.46 3.87 2.29
CA PHE A 104 -11.02 4.06 2.41
C PHE A 104 -10.26 2.83 1.92
N PHE A 105 -9.04 3.08 1.45
CA PHE A 105 -8.05 2.05 1.23
C PHE A 105 -7.30 1.82 2.54
N THR A 106 -7.21 0.57 2.96
CA THR A 106 -6.45 0.16 4.13
C THR A 106 -5.28 -0.71 3.71
N TYR A 107 -4.11 -0.31 4.19
CA TYR A 107 -2.92 -1.14 4.26
C TYR A 107 -2.65 -1.49 5.73
N ARG A 108 -2.52 -2.77 6.04
CA ARG A 108 -2.03 -3.27 7.33
C ARG A 108 -0.92 -4.28 7.11
N ALA A 109 0.14 -4.12 7.85
CA ALA A 109 1.22 -5.09 8.06
C ALA A 109 1.68 -4.98 9.52
N GLU A 110 2.49 -5.93 9.98
CA GLU A 110 2.91 -6.07 11.38
C GLU A 110 3.35 -4.74 12.05
N ASP A 111 4.24 -4.00 11.38
CA ASP A 111 4.85 -2.76 11.90
C ASP A 111 4.28 -1.47 11.27
N PHE A 112 3.25 -1.58 10.43
CA PHE A 112 2.76 -0.44 9.64
C PHE A 112 1.29 -0.55 9.26
N GLY A 113 0.51 0.41 9.75
CA GLY A 113 -0.85 0.67 9.28
C GLY A 113 -0.94 2.00 8.54
N TYR A 114 -1.64 2.00 7.41
CA TYR A 114 -1.98 3.21 6.68
C TYR A 114 -3.41 3.13 6.17
N ASP A 115 -4.21 4.14 6.46
CA ASP A 115 -5.54 4.32 5.89
C ASP A 115 -5.56 5.58 5.04
N LEU A 116 -6.18 5.48 3.87
CA LEU A 116 -6.32 6.59 2.93
C LEU A 116 -7.78 6.71 2.51
N CYS A 117 -8.38 7.88 2.78
CA CYS A 117 -9.75 8.14 2.37
C CYS A 117 -9.91 8.39 0.87
N LEU A 118 -10.98 7.86 0.29
CA LEU A 118 -11.40 8.15 -1.09
C LEU A 118 -12.44 9.29 -1.11
N ASP A 119 -12.00 10.51 -0.82
CA ASP A 119 -12.86 11.68 -0.53
C ASP A 119 -13.90 12.08 -1.60
N ASN A 120 -13.67 11.68 -2.86
CA ASN A 120 -14.51 12.01 -4.02
C ASN A 120 -15.23 10.80 -4.60
N ALA A 121 -15.07 9.61 -4.00
CA ALA A 121 -15.84 8.45 -4.39
C ALA A 121 -17.19 8.48 -3.69
N PRO A 122 -18.32 8.41 -4.42
CA PRO A 122 -19.61 8.18 -3.79
C PRO A 122 -19.57 6.92 -2.92
N ILE A 123 -20.13 7.00 -1.72
CA ILE A 123 -20.11 5.92 -0.71
C ILE A 123 -20.61 4.59 -1.29
N TYR A 124 -21.61 4.68 -2.17
CA TYR A 124 -22.27 3.54 -2.77
C TYR A 124 -21.59 3.02 -4.04
N THR A 125 -20.41 3.52 -4.43
CA THR A 125 -19.71 3.04 -5.63
C THR A 125 -19.58 1.51 -5.58
N ASP A 126 -20.16 0.87 -6.58
CA ASP A 126 -20.16 -0.58 -6.72
C ASP A 126 -18.94 -0.99 -7.55
N PHE A 127 -18.19 -1.97 -7.05
CA PHE A 127 -16.98 -2.49 -7.70
C PHE A 127 -17.20 -3.85 -8.36
N LEU A 128 -18.37 -4.47 -8.14
CA LEU A 128 -18.68 -5.79 -8.70
C LEU A 128 -20.15 -5.91 -9.08
N ASP A 129 -20.50 -5.40 -10.26
CA ASP A 129 -21.79 -5.69 -10.90
C ASP A 129 -21.58 -6.60 -12.10
N SER A 130 -21.52 -7.91 -11.85
CA SER A 130 -21.35 -8.95 -12.89
C SER A 130 -22.41 -8.88 -14.00
N SER A 131 -23.54 -8.20 -13.78
CA SER A 131 -24.56 -8.01 -14.81
C SER A 131 -24.19 -6.93 -15.84
N ASN A 132 -23.30 -5.99 -15.48
CA ASN A 132 -22.91 -4.84 -16.32
C ASN A 132 -21.43 -4.84 -16.73
N CYS A 133 -20.60 -5.62 -16.03
CA CYS A 133 -19.18 -5.79 -16.36
C CYS A 133 -19.01 -6.91 -17.40
N GLN A 134 -18.87 -6.55 -18.67
CA GLN A 134 -18.51 -7.51 -19.73
C GLN A 134 -17.02 -7.87 -19.64
N ASP A 135 -16.69 -9.12 -19.94
CA ASP A 135 -15.30 -9.56 -19.99
C ASP A 135 -14.48 -8.70 -20.96
N LEU A 136 -13.36 -8.18 -20.46
CA LEU A 136 -12.45 -7.33 -21.24
C LEU A 136 -11.58 -8.13 -22.22
N GLY A 137 -11.45 -9.44 -21.99
CA GLY A 137 -10.64 -10.38 -22.75
C GLY A 137 -10.27 -11.61 -21.92
N SER A 138 -9.65 -12.63 -22.54
CA SER A 138 -9.21 -13.86 -21.85
C SER A 138 -8.15 -13.63 -20.79
N ASP A 139 -7.39 -12.54 -20.92
CA ASP A 139 -6.22 -12.24 -20.08
C ASP A 139 -6.59 -11.39 -18.86
N TYR A 140 -7.87 -11.04 -18.71
CA TYR A 140 -8.38 -10.18 -17.65
C TYR A 140 -9.39 -10.93 -16.79
N VAL A 141 -9.25 -10.80 -15.48
CA VAL A 141 -10.18 -11.37 -14.51
C VAL A 141 -10.90 -10.22 -13.81
N LEU A 142 -12.23 -10.23 -13.82
CA LEU A 142 -13.03 -9.28 -13.04
C LEU A 142 -12.82 -9.56 -11.54
N ILE A 143 -12.55 -8.52 -10.77
CA ILE A 143 -12.30 -8.62 -9.34
C ILE A 143 -13.12 -7.61 -8.55
N ASP A 144 -13.47 -7.97 -7.31
CA ASP A 144 -14.13 -7.06 -6.39
C ASP A 144 -13.07 -6.32 -5.55
N PHE A 145 -12.99 -5.00 -5.70
CA PHE A 145 -12.07 -4.18 -4.90
C PHE A 145 -12.47 -4.10 -3.40
N LEU A 146 -13.74 -4.32 -3.07
CA LEU A 146 -14.24 -4.34 -1.69
C LEU A 146 -14.03 -5.70 -1.03
N ASN A 147 -13.95 -6.76 -1.82
CA ASN A 147 -13.70 -8.12 -1.36
C ASN A 147 -12.84 -8.90 -2.37
N PRO A 148 -11.54 -8.58 -2.50
CA PRO A 148 -10.65 -9.15 -3.51
C PRO A 148 -10.37 -10.66 -3.34
N SER A 149 -10.89 -11.31 -2.29
CA SER A 149 -10.61 -12.71 -2.02
C SER A 149 -11.54 -13.64 -2.82
N ASN A 150 -11.00 -14.28 -3.86
CA ASN A 150 -11.67 -15.37 -4.57
C ASN A 150 -11.55 -16.73 -3.83
N SER A 151 -10.78 -16.81 -2.74
CA SER A 151 -10.27 -18.08 -2.18
C SER A 151 -10.37 -18.22 -0.65
N GLY A 152 -11.23 -17.47 0.03
CA GLY A 152 -11.54 -17.67 1.47
C GLY A 152 -10.43 -17.27 2.46
N GLY A 153 -9.35 -16.64 1.98
CA GLY A 153 -8.33 -15.99 2.83
C GLY A 153 -8.63 -14.52 3.09
N ASN A 154 -7.77 -13.84 3.86
CA ASN A 154 -7.87 -12.40 4.07
C ASN A 154 -7.93 -11.67 2.71
N PRO A 155 -8.83 -10.70 2.52
CA PRO A 155 -8.91 -9.93 1.28
C PRO A 155 -7.64 -9.11 1.05
N VAL A 156 -6.88 -9.47 0.01
CA VAL A 156 -5.67 -8.78 -0.43
C VAL A 156 -5.75 -8.46 -1.92
N LEU A 157 -5.66 -7.18 -2.25
CA LEU A 157 -5.42 -6.71 -3.60
C LEU A 157 -4.02 -7.15 -4.04
N GLU A 158 -3.96 -7.99 -5.07
CA GLU A 158 -2.70 -8.53 -5.58
C GLU A 158 -1.84 -7.45 -6.24
N ARG A 159 -0.55 -7.72 -6.39
CA ARG A 159 0.37 -6.82 -7.10
C ARG A 159 0.21 -7.08 -8.60
N GLY A 160 -0.01 -6.04 -9.38
CA GLY A 160 -0.10 -6.18 -10.83
C GLY A 160 -0.79 -5.01 -11.50
N VAL A 161 -1.29 -5.27 -12.71
CA VAL A 161 -1.91 -4.25 -13.55
C VAL A 161 -3.42 -4.41 -13.49
N TYR A 162 -4.10 -3.31 -13.16
CA TYR A 162 -5.54 -3.23 -13.07
C TYR A 162 -6.08 -2.31 -14.15
N THR A 163 -7.23 -2.66 -14.73
CA THR A 163 -8.00 -1.79 -15.61
C THR A 163 -9.32 -1.47 -14.94
N LEU A 164 -9.58 -0.19 -14.71
CA LEU A 164 -10.81 0.32 -14.13
C LEU A 164 -11.66 0.95 -15.22
N GLN A 165 -12.92 0.52 -15.33
CA GLN A 165 -13.87 1.09 -16.27
C GLN A 165 -15.15 1.52 -15.58
N ASN A 166 -15.59 2.72 -15.91
CA ASN A 166 -16.93 3.18 -15.53
C ASN A 166 -17.98 2.53 -16.43
N LYS A 167 -18.96 1.87 -15.82
CA LYS A 167 -20.15 1.31 -16.49
C LYS A 167 -21.46 1.83 -15.90
N THR A 168 -21.39 2.98 -15.24
CA THR A 168 -22.57 3.65 -14.69
C THR A 168 -23.55 3.96 -15.82
N GLY A 169 -24.77 3.45 -15.72
CA GLY A 169 -25.82 3.74 -16.69
C GLY A 169 -26.20 5.22 -16.66
N SER A 170 -26.68 5.77 -17.78
CA SER A 170 -27.04 7.19 -17.90
C SER A 170 -28.15 7.64 -16.93
N ALA A 171 -28.93 6.70 -16.41
CA ALA A 171 -30.00 6.94 -15.43
C ALA A 171 -29.62 6.53 -14.00
N GLU A 172 -28.42 5.98 -13.80
CA GLU A 172 -27.96 5.50 -12.50
C GLU A 172 -27.27 6.62 -11.72
N THR A 173 -27.62 6.74 -10.44
CA THR A 173 -27.04 7.75 -9.53
C THR A 173 -25.83 7.23 -8.76
N VAL A 174 -25.61 5.91 -8.80
CA VAL A 174 -24.55 5.22 -8.08
C VAL A 174 -23.49 4.78 -9.09
N PRO A 175 -22.22 5.22 -8.97
CA PRO A 175 -21.21 4.81 -9.91
C PRO A 175 -20.94 3.31 -9.85
N LYS A 176 -20.84 2.68 -11.02
CA LYS A 176 -20.46 1.28 -11.16
C LYS A 176 -19.10 1.20 -11.84
N ILE A 177 -18.11 0.66 -11.14
CA ILE A 177 -16.74 0.51 -11.61
C ILE A 177 -16.45 -0.96 -11.77
N CYS A 178 -16.10 -1.37 -12.99
CA CYS A 178 -15.58 -2.71 -13.24
C CYS A 178 -14.05 -2.68 -13.09
N ALA A 179 -13.52 -3.48 -12.18
CA ALA A 179 -12.09 -3.63 -11.97
C ALA A 179 -11.60 -4.95 -12.53
N TYR A 180 -10.71 -4.89 -13.52
CA TYR A 180 -10.12 -6.06 -14.16
C TYR A 180 -8.66 -6.20 -13.77
N TYR A 181 -8.25 -7.37 -13.30
CA TYR A 181 -6.86 -7.72 -13.06
C TYR A 181 -6.26 -8.41 -14.29
N TYR A 182 -5.10 -7.95 -14.74
CA TYR A 182 -4.36 -8.59 -15.82
C TYR A 182 -3.66 -9.84 -15.32
N ASN A 183 -4.15 -11.00 -15.73
CA ASN A 183 -3.59 -12.29 -15.38
C ASN A 183 -2.43 -12.61 -16.32
N GLN A 184 -1.19 -12.43 -15.85
CA GLN A 184 0.00 -12.88 -16.57
C GLN A 184 0.03 -14.42 -16.50
N THR A 185 -0.59 -15.06 -17.49
CA THR A 185 -0.44 -16.51 -17.74
C THR A 185 0.82 -16.81 -18.55
#